data_AF-A0A3D3PB89-F1
#
_entry.id   AF-A0A3D3PB89-F1
#
_cell.length_a   1.000
_cell.length_b   1.000
_cell.length_c   1.000
_cell.angle_alpha   90.00
_cell.angle_beta   90.00
_cell.angle_gamma   90.00
#
_symmetry.space_group_name_H-M   'P 1'
#
loop_
_entity.id
_entity.type
_entity.pdbx_description
1 polymer ?
#
loop_
_entity_poly.entity_id
_entity_poly.type
_entity_poly.pdbx_seq_one_letter_code
_entity_poly.pdbx_strand_id
1 'polypeptide(L)' 'PGEDLHDGVSYEMFLKKVNNHARACLLYDPSHFVLQCLDYIAYIDHYHERIKMFHVKDA' A
#
# COMPACT_ATOMS: atom_id res chain seq x y z
N PRO A 1 17.33 -7.97 -2.00
CA PRO A 1 16.53 -7.02 -1.19
C PRO A 1 15.21 -6.74 -1.89
N GLY A 2 14.15 -7.47 -1.51
CA GLY A 2 12.80 -7.13 -1.95
C GLY A 2 12.40 -5.85 -1.24
N GLU A 3 12.41 -4.73 -1.96
CA GLU A 3 11.86 -3.46 -1.49
C GLU A 3 10.35 -3.57 -1.56
N ASP A 4 9.75 -4.26 -0.60
CA ASP A 4 8.31 -4.26 -0.46
C ASP A 4 7.86 -2.86 -0.05
N LEU A 5 6.86 -2.36 -0.78
CA LEU A 5 6.21 -1.07 -0.52
C LEU A 5 5.22 -1.27 0.63
N HIS A 6 5.73 -1.19 1.85
CA HIS A 6 4.93 -1.45 3.05
C HIS A 6 4.29 -0.20 3.67
N ASP A 7 4.64 0.98 3.18
CA ASP A 7 4.10 2.25 3.69
C ASP A 7 3.73 3.21 2.55
N GLY A 8 3.11 4.34 2.88
CA GLY A 8 2.69 5.34 1.90
C GLY A 8 3.87 6.05 1.24
N VAL A 9 4.96 6.26 1.97
CA VAL A 9 6.12 7.04 1.52
C VAL A 9 6.90 6.30 0.45
N SER A 10 7.19 5.02 0.69
CA SER A 10 7.84 4.13 -0.28
C SER A 10 6.96 3.96 -1.53
N TYR A 11 5.65 3.80 -1.35
CA TYR A 11 4.70 3.73 -2.45
C TYR A 11 4.71 4.99 -3.32
N GLU A 12 4.68 6.18 -2.73
CA GLU A 12 4.72 7.46 -3.46
C GLU A 12 6.05 7.64 -4.20
N MET A 13 7.17 7.24 -3.58
CA MET A 13 8.48 7.26 -4.23
C MET A 13 8.50 6.36 -5.46
N PHE A 14 7.97 5.13 -5.34
CA PHE A 14 7.83 4.22 -6.47
C PHE A 14 6.92 4.80 -7.54
N LEU A 15 5.75 5.30 -7.16
CA LEU A 15 4.77 5.88 -8.08
C LEU A 15 5.37 7.03 -8.89
N LYS A 16 6.15 7.90 -8.24
CA LYS A 16 6.89 8.98 -8.89
C LYS A 16 7.95 8.44 -9.86
N LYS A 17 8.73 7.43 -9.47
CA LYS A 17 9.75 6.80 -10.34
C LYS A 17 9.15 6.16 -11.59
N VAL A 18 7.90 5.69 -11.53
CA VAL A 18 7.18 5.12 -12.67
C VAL A 18 6.26 6.13 -13.36
N ASN A 19 6.46 7.43 -13.18
CA ASN A 19 5.68 8.50 -13.81
C ASN A 19 4.16 8.37 -13.58
N ASN A 20 3.74 8.05 -12.35
CA ASN A 20 2.35 7.89 -11.95
C ASN A 20 1.58 6.87 -12.80
N HIS A 21 2.25 5.83 -13.30
CA HIS A 21 1.67 4.84 -14.20
C HIS A 21 0.32 4.31 -13.70
N ALA A 22 -0.71 4.31 -14.56
CA ALA A 22 -2.07 3.95 -14.16
C ALA A 22 -2.22 2.51 -13.62
N ARG A 23 -1.29 1.62 -13.97
CA ARG A 23 -1.24 0.23 -13.48
C ARG A 23 -0.46 0.04 -12.18
N ALA A 24 0.18 1.09 -11.65
CA ALA A 24 0.88 1.05 -10.37
C ALA A 24 -0.13 1.16 -9.21
N CYS A 25 -0.94 0.11 -9.05
CA CYS A 25 -2.00 0.00 -8.04
C CYS A 25 -1.52 -0.77 -6.80
N LEU A 26 -2.31 -0.70 -5.72
CA LEU A 26 -2.01 -1.29 -4.44
C LEU A 26 -2.79 -2.60 -4.21
N LEU A 27 -2.09 -3.58 -3.65
CA LEU A 27 -2.65 -4.72 -2.93
C LEU A 27 -2.69 -4.35 -1.44
N TYR A 28 -3.89 -4.23 -0.88
CA TYR A 28 -4.07 -3.83 0.51
C TYR A 28 -4.08 -5.06 1.43
N ASP A 29 -3.24 -5.08 2.46
CA ASP A 29 -3.18 -6.11 3.50
C ASP A 29 -3.02 -5.44 4.88
N PRO A 30 -4.09 -5.31 5.70
CA PRO A 30 -4.06 -4.60 6.96
C PRO A 30 -3.15 -5.26 8.00
N SER A 31 -2.85 -6.56 7.86
CA SER A 31 -1.99 -7.27 8.81
C SER A 31 -0.57 -6.70 8.85
N HIS A 32 -0.07 -6.18 7.72
CA HIS A 32 1.27 -5.57 7.64
C HIS A 32 1.34 -4.25 8.41
N PHE A 33 0.26 -3.45 8.36
CA PHE A 33 0.17 -2.17 9.08
C PHE A 33 0.12 -2.38 10.60
N VAL A 34 -0.63 -3.38 11.06
CA VAL A 34 -0.68 -3.73 12.50
C VAL A 34 0.71 -4.13 13.00
N LEU A 35 1.44 -4.95 12.25
CA LEU A 35 2.82 -5.34 12.60
C LEU A 35 3.80 -4.16 12.62
N GLN A 36 3.54 -3.13 11.82
CA GLN A 36 4.37 -1.93 11.71
C GLN A 36 3.89 -0.76 12.60
N CYS A 37 2.87 -0.98 13.44
CA CYS A 37 2.24 0.06 14.25
C CYS A 37 1.75 1.26 13.42
N LEU A 38 1.26 1.01 12.21
CA LEU A 38 0.71 2.01 11.30
C LEU A 38 -0.82 2.03 11.33
N ASP A 39 -1.41 3.20 11.07
CA ASP A 39 -2.85 3.34 10.93
C ASP A 39 -3.34 2.81 9.58
N TYR A 40 -3.91 1.61 9.61
CA TYR A 40 -4.40 0.92 8.42
C TYR A 40 -5.68 1.54 7.85
N ILE A 41 -6.44 2.31 8.64
CA ILE A 41 -7.67 2.98 8.19
C ILE A 41 -7.30 4.24 7.42
N ALA A 42 -6.40 5.06 7.98
CA ALA A 42 -5.91 6.26 7.29
C ALA A 42 -5.27 5.91 5.93
N TYR A 43 -4.64 4.73 5.82
CA TYR A 43 -4.11 4.26 4.55
C TYR A 43 -5.19 4.03 3.48
N ILE A 44 -6.38 3.55 3.86
CA ILE A 44 -7.52 3.44 2.95
C ILE A 44 -7.96 4.84 2.52
N ASP A 45 -8.12 5.77 3.47
CA ASP A 45 -8.56 7.13 3.16
C ASP A 45 -7.63 7.81 2.13
N HIS A 46 -6.32 7.64 2.28
CA HIS A 46 -5.33 8.20 1.36
C HIS A 46 -5.29 7.52 -0.01
N TYR A 47 -5.49 6.20 -0.08
CA TYR A 47 -5.16 5.43 -1.28
C TYR A 47 -6.31 4.61 -1.87
N HIS A 48 -7.54 4.77 -1.41
CA HIS A 48 -8.72 4.02 -1.90
C HIS A 48 -8.87 4.03 -3.43
N GLU A 49 -8.50 5.12 -4.11
CA GLU A 49 -8.55 5.20 -5.57
C GLU A 49 -7.58 4.23 -6.27
N ARG A 50 -6.48 3.87 -5.61
CA ARG A 50 -5.39 3.04 -6.15
C ARG A 50 -5.38 1.61 -5.59
N ILE A 51 -6.12 1.32 -4.52
CA ILE A 51 -6.33 -0.04 -4.03
C ILE A 51 -7.21 -0.79 -5.05
N LYS A 52 -6.71 -1.92 -5.59
CA LYS A 52 -7.44 -2.76 -6.57
C LYS A 52 -7.58 -4.21 -6.15
N MET A 53 -6.87 -4.62 -5.10
CA MET A 53 -6.93 -5.95 -4.54
C MET A 53 -6.81 -5.85 -3.03
N PHE A 54 -7.40 -6.80 -2.33
CA PHE A 54 -7.36 -6.92 -0.88
C PHE A 54 -6.92 -8.33 -0.52
N HIS A 55 -5.92 -8.45 0.33
CA HIS A 55 -5.46 -9.72 0.86
C HIS A 55 -6.14 -9.97 2.21
N VAL A 56 -7.03 -10.94 2.23
CA VAL A 56 -7.65 -11.42 3.47
C VAL A 56 -6.82 -12.61 3.95
N LYS A 57 -6.46 -12.62 5.22
CA LYS A 57 -5.91 -13.79 5.91
C LYS A 57 -6.76 -14.05 7.14
N ASP A 58 -6.89 -15.31 7.54
CA ASP A 58 -7.25 -15.61 8.93
C ASP A 58 -6.08 -15.13 9.80
N ALA A 59 -6.39 -14.34 10.81
CA ALA A 59 -5.41 -13.75 11.72
C ALA A 59 -4.69 -14.82 12.57
#